data_AF-A0A835QB54-F1
#
_entry.id   AF-A0A835QB54-F1
#
_cell.length_a   1.000
_cell.length_b   1.000
_cell.length_c   1.000
_cell.angle_alpha   90.00
_cell.angle_beta   90.00
_cell.angle_gamma   90.00
#
_symmetry.space_group_name_H-M   'P 1'
#
loop_
_entity.id
_entity.type
_entity.pdbx_description
1 polymer ?
#
loop_
_entity_poly.entity_id
_entity_poly.type
_entity_poly.pdbx_seq_one_letter_code
_entity_poly.pdbx_strand_id
1 'polypeptide(L)'
;MRREGPLSLMTEHKEAIWTTYSPTTKPDTAVLNRLVDAGVSPRIEVSMSVVNNEILRRHFLELTTNFLAPFGPYMRATTPSEASSPFGNPPPLPPFQAGEFLSSLAARGPGKFLSKRTRSNWLDLYRRFLEGKNFMPWFQKRRRAAEQEQRRLWRQARMTADIKKLISKMSEVEIVDSFNSIEQHLLEEMQSASSSGGSAATCRKMKADLQTVFHVLPKDMQQLLLANPKRASLLYSNPDSPKLPGHPSLQGSAASEAKLLSFLPL
;
A
#
# COMPACT_ATOMS: atom_id res chain seq x y z
N MET A 1 -34.67 -29.88 25.59
CA MET A 1 -33.77 -31.00 25.24
C MET A 1 -32.34 -30.50 25.34
N ARG A 2 -31.52 -31.04 26.25
CA ARG A 2 -30.07 -30.80 26.26
C ARG A 2 -29.52 -31.33 24.93
N ARG A 3 -28.77 -30.51 24.20
CA ARG A 3 -28.10 -30.97 22.97
C ARG A 3 -26.82 -31.66 23.40
N GLU A 4 -26.70 -32.96 23.14
CA GLU A 4 -25.46 -33.69 23.34
C GLU A 4 -24.45 -33.39 22.21
N GLY A 5 -23.16 -33.48 22.52
CA GLY A 5 -22.06 -33.21 21.58
C GLY A 5 -21.54 -31.76 21.62
N PRO A 6 -20.76 -31.29 20.63
CA PRO A 6 -20.05 -29.98 20.65
C PRO A 6 -20.95 -28.75 20.78
N LEU A 7 -22.23 -28.89 20.45
CA LEU A 7 -23.23 -27.85 20.65
C LEU A 7 -23.61 -27.68 22.13
N SER A 8 -23.21 -28.62 23.00
CA SER A 8 -23.35 -28.50 24.45
C SER A 8 -22.62 -27.26 24.97
N LEU A 9 -21.46 -26.89 24.40
CA LEU A 9 -20.74 -25.65 24.72
C LEU A 9 -21.59 -24.38 24.51
N MET A 10 -22.61 -24.44 23.64
CA MET A 10 -23.52 -23.32 23.40
C MET A 10 -24.78 -23.37 24.26
N THR A 11 -25.02 -24.46 24.99
CA THR A 11 -26.28 -24.72 25.70
C THR A 11 -26.12 -25.10 27.17
N GLU A 12 -24.95 -25.58 27.59
CA GLU A 12 -24.66 -25.89 28.99
C GLU A 12 -24.39 -24.60 29.76
N HIS A 13 -25.37 -24.26 30.60
CA HIS A 13 -25.41 -23.04 31.38
C HIS A 13 -24.36 -23.03 32.49
N LYS A 14 -23.56 -21.95 32.55
CA LYS A 14 -22.93 -21.50 33.80
C LYS A 14 -23.24 -20.03 34.09
N GLU A 15 -23.21 -19.14 33.09
CA GLU A 15 -23.72 -17.76 33.14
C GLU A 15 -24.16 -17.37 31.72
N ALA A 16 -25.34 -16.75 31.55
CA ALA A 16 -25.88 -16.43 30.22
C ALA A 16 -26.12 -14.92 30.05
N ILE A 17 -25.69 -14.39 28.91
CA ILE A 17 -26.03 -13.03 28.47
C ILE A 17 -27.19 -13.16 27.50
N TRP A 18 -28.35 -12.62 27.88
CA TRP A 18 -29.50 -12.52 26.98
C TRP A 18 -29.28 -11.35 26.03
N THR A 19 -29.37 -11.63 24.74
CA THR A 19 -29.28 -10.61 23.70
C THR A 19 -30.42 -10.80 22.71
N THR A 20 -31.00 -9.70 22.26
CA THR A 20 -31.95 -9.67 21.14
C THR A 20 -31.25 -9.81 19.79
N TYR A 21 -29.91 -9.89 19.80
CA TYR A 21 -29.11 -10.09 18.60
C TYR A 21 -29.42 -11.44 17.95
N SER A 22 -29.89 -11.38 16.71
CA SER A 22 -30.07 -12.56 15.85
C SER A 22 -28.77 -12.84 15.08
N PRO A 23 -28.11 -13.99 15.29
CA PRO A 23 -26.87 -14.31 14.59
C PRO A 23 -27.08 -14.46 13.08
N THR A 24 -26.21 -13.81 12.31
CA THR A 24 -26.14 -13.92 10.85
C THR A 24 -25.41 -15.18 10.38
N THR A 25 -24.50 -15.71 11.21
CA THR A 25 -23.69 -16.91 10.95
C THR A 25 -24.22 -18.14 11.69
N LYS A 26 -23.90 -19.33 11.16
CA LYS A 26 -24.12 -20.61 11.84
C LYS A 26 -22.89 -20.98 12.68
N PRO A 27 -23.07 -21.66 13.82
CA PRO A 27 -21.95 -22.21 14.58
C PRO A 27 -21.11 -23.18 13.75
N ASP A 28 -19.80 -23.14 13.96
CA ASP A 28 -18.87 -24.11 13.40
C ASP A 28 -18.74 -25.32 14.31
N THR A 29 -19.51 -26.37 14.04
CA THR A 29 -19.45 -27.59 14.84
C THR A 29 -18.09 -28.29 14.79
N ALA A 30 -17.31 -28.13 13.71
CA ALA A 30 -15.98 -28.72 13.61
C ALA A 30 -14.98 -28.00 14.54
N VAL A 31 -15.06 -26.67 14.65
CA VAL A 31 -14.25 -25.91 15.61
C VAL A 31 -14.70 -26.18 17.04
N LEU A 32 -16.01 -26.23 17.29
CA LEU A 32 -16.54 -26.55 18.61
C LEU A 32 -16.11 -27.97 19.06
N ASN A 33 -16.16 -28.96 18.19
CA ASN A 33 -15.64 -30.32 18.46
C ASN A 33 -14.17 -30.26 18.88
N ARG A 34 -13.32 -29.58 18.09
CA ARG A 34 -11.89 -29.48 18.41
C ARG A 34 -11.62 -28.82 19.76
N LEU A 35 -12.46 -27.87 20.18
CA LEU A 35 -12.35 -27.22 21.49
C LEU A 35 -12.76 -28.14 22.64
N VAL A 36 -13.81 -28.95 22.44
CA VAL A 36 -14.22 -29.98 23.41
C VAL A 36 -13.15 -31.06 23.50
N ASP A 37 -12.72 -31.63 22.37
CA ASP A 37 -11.75 -32.72 22.31
C ASP A 37 -10.38 -32.31 22.88
N ALA A 38 -9.96 -31.05 22.66
CA ALA A 38 -8.75 -30.50 23.26
C ALA A 38 -8.83 -30.40 24.79
N GLY A 39 -10.05 -30.30 25.34
CA GLY A 39 -10.32 -30.20 26.78
C GLY A 39 -10.35 -31.52 27.54
N VAL A 40 -10.46 -32.66 26.83
CA VAL A 40 -10.53 -34.01 27.43
C VAL A 40 -9.13 -34.64 27.60
N SER A 41 -8.08 -34.03 27.04
CA SER A 41 -6.70 -34.51 27.15
C SER A 41 -6.10 -34.17 28.52
N PRO A 42 -5.34 -35.07 29.19
CA PRO A 42 -4.72 -34.85 30.51
C PRO A 42 -3.54 -33.84 30.50
N ARG A 43 -3.62 -32.80 29.66
CA ARG A 43 -2.61 -31.75 29.54
C ARG A 43 -2.80 -30.71 30.65
N ILE A 44 -1.70 -30.10 31.09
CA ILE A 44 -1.70 -28.96 32.01
C ILE A 44 -2.60 -27.86 31.44
N GLU A 45 -3.46 -27.24 32.26
CA GLU A 45 -4.46 -26.24 31.86
C GLU A 45 -3.87 -25.10 30.99
N VAL A 46 -2.64 -24.67 31.31
CA VAL A 46 -1.91 -23.65 30.54
C VAL A 46 -1.72 -24.10 29.08
N SER A 47 -1.30 -25.34 28.84
CA SER A 47 -1.11 -25.91 27.50
C SER A 47 -2.43 -26.05 26.73
N MET A 48 -3.55 -26.28 27.42
CA MET A 48 -4.87 -26.32 26.80
C MET A 48 -5.36 -24.95 26.36
N SER A 49 -5.15 -23.92 27.19
CA SER A 49 -5.54 -22.53 26.86
C SER A 49 -4.84 -22.04 25.59
N VAL A 50 -3.56 -22.38 25.40
CA VAL A 50 -2.78 -22.03 24.20
C VAL A 50 -3.35 -22.71 22.96
N VAL A 51 -3.66 -24.00 23.04
CA VAL A 51 -4.25 -24.76 21.93
C VAL A 51 -5.62 -24.20 21.54
N ASN A 52 -6.49 -23.93 22.52
CA ASN A 52 -7.82 -23.36 22.27
C ASN A 52 -7.73 -21.96 21.65
N ASN A 53 -6.83 -21.12 22.16
CA ASN A 53 -6.58 -19.79 21.60
C ASN A 53 -6.12 -19.87 20.14
N GLU A 54 -5.24 -20.82 19.80
CA GLU A 54 -4.78 -20.98 18.42
C GLU A 54 -5.88 -21.52 17.49
N ILE A 55 -6.72 -22.44 17.97
CA ILE A 55 -7.90 -22.92 17.23
C ILE A 55 -8.84 -21.74 16.92
N LEU A 56 -9.15 -20.92 17.92
CA LEU A 56 -10.02 -19.75 17.76
C LEU A 56 -9.41 -18.69 16.85
N ARG A 57 -8.13 -18.35 17.03
CA ARG A 57 -7.41 -17.38 16.18
C ARG A 57 -7.46 -17.80 14.71
N ARG A 58 -7.17 -19.07 14.41
CA ARG A 58 -7.23 -19.59 13.05
C ARG A 58 -8.63 -19.53 12.46
N HIS A 59 -9.64 -19.91 13.25
CA HIS A 59 -11.04 -19.84 12.83
C HIS A 59 -11.47 -18.41 12.48
N PHE A 60 -11.24 -17.44 13.37
CA PHE A 60 -11.62 -16.05 13.12
C PHE A 60 -10.79 -15.39 12.02
N LEU A 61 -9.52 -15.77 11.87
CA LEU A 61 -8.68 -15.32 10.76
C LEU A 61 -9.24 -15.81 9.42
N GLU A 62 -9.61 -17.09 9.32
CA GLU A 62 -10.22 -17.66 8.12
C GLU A 62 -11.57 -16.98 7.81
N LEU A 63 -12.42 -16.82 8.83
CA LEU A 63 -13.72 -16.14 8.66
C LEU A 63 -13.53 -14.72 8.14
N THR A 64 -12.64 -13.96 8.76
CA THR A 64 -12.38 -12.56 8.41
C THR A 64 -11.77 -12.45 7.02
N THR A 65 -10.81 -13.31 6.69
CA THR A 65 -10.15 -13.30 5.38
C THR A 65 -11.15 -13.56 4.26
N ASN A 66 -12.00 -14.58 4.42
CA ASN A 66 -13.01 -14.91 3.42
C ASN A 66 -14.10 -13.84 3.33
N PHE A 67 -14.54 -13.29 4.46
CA PHE A 67 -15.53 -12.21 4.47
C PHE A 67 -15.00 -10.96 3.74
N LEU A 68 -13.73 -10.61 3.93
CA LEU A 68 -13.12 -9.43 3.33
C LEU A 68 -12.60 -9.66 1.90
N ALA A 69 -12.52 -10.90 1.43
CA ALA A 69 -12.00 -11.23 0.10
C ALA A 69 -12.67 -10.48 -1.07
N PRO A 70 -14.00 -10.23 -1.08
CA PRO A 70 -14.64 -9.47 -2.15
C PRO A 70 -14.13 -8.03 -2.32
N PHE A 71 -13.52 -7.44 -1.29
CA PHE A 71 -12.95 -6.09 -1.38
C PHE A 71 -11.57 -6.07 -2.06
N GLY A 72 -10.93 -7.24 -2.22
CA GLY A 72 -9.57 -7.37 -2.77
C GLY A 72 -9.30 -6.58 -4.06
N PRO A 73 -10.20 -6.59 -5.07
CA PRO A 73 -10.00 -5.84 -6.31
C PRO A 73 -9.81 -4.31 -6.12
N TYR A 74 -10.40 -3.71 -5.09
CA TYR A 74 -10.29 -2.27 -4.83
C TYR A 74 -9.01 -1.88 -4.07
N MET A 75 -8.20 -2.86 -3.68
CA MET A 75 -7.00 -2.69 -2.85
C MET A 75 -5.84 -3.55 -3.37
N ARG A 76 -5.83 -3.84 -4.68
CA ARG A 76 -4.77 -4.62 -5.32
C ARG A 76 -3.80 -3.69 -6.03
N ALA A 77 -2.55 -3.69 -5.58
CA ALA A 77 -1.46 -3.02 -6.28
C ALA A 77 -1.26 -3.64 -7.67
N THR A 78 -1.03 -2.80 -8.68
CA THR A 78 -0.72 -3.23 -10.05
C THR A 78 0.75 -3.02 -10.36
N THR A 79 1.35 -3.91 -11.16
CA THR A 79 2.65 -3.68 -11.78
C THR A 79 2.46 -3.08 -13.17
N PRO A 80 3.45 -2.36 -13.73
CA PRO A 80 3.43 -2.01 -15.14
C PRO A 80 3.28 -3.28 -15.98
N SER A 81 2.36 -3.27 -16.95
CA SER A 81 2.29 -4.32 -17.96
C SER A 81 3.51 -4.27 -18.87
N GLU A 82 3.92 -5.39 -19.47
CA GLU A 82 5.01 -5.42 -20.46
C GLU A 82 4.76 -4.48 -21.66
N ALA A 83 3.48 -4.20 -21.96
CA ALA A 83 3.07 -3.29 -23.02
C ALA A 83 3.05 -1.81 -22.60
N SER A 84 3.21 -1.50 -21.30
CA SER A 84 3.14 -0.13 -20.77
C SER A 84 4.53 0.34 -20.37
N SER A 85 4.84 1.61 -20.65
CA SER A 85 6.07 2.23 -20.17
C SER A 85 6.08 2.26 -18.62
N PRO A 86 7.13 1.74 -17.95
CA PRO A 86 7.24 1.79 -16.50
C PRO A 86 7.47 3.22 -15.98
N PHE A 87 7.81 4.15 -16.89
CA PHE A 87 8.03 5.56 -16.57
C PHE A 87 6.73 6.35 -16.52
N GLY A 88 5.61 5.82 -17.01
CA GLY A 88 4.30 6.44 -16.84
C GLY A 88 3.85 6.48 -15.37
N ASN A 89 2.73 7.19 -15.14
CA ASN A 89 2.08 7.23 -13.84
C ASN A 89 1.38 5.90 -13.54
N PRO A 90 1.46 5.38 -12.29
CA PRO A 90 0.70 4.21 -11.89
C PRO A 90 -0.80 4.47 -12.04
N PRO A 91 -1.59 3.54 -12.61
CA PRO A 91 -3.02 3.72 -12.72
C PRO A 91 -3.64 3.80 -11.31
N PRO A 92 -4.63 4.69 -11.09
CA PRO A 92 -5.27 4.78 -9.79
C PRO A 92 -5.98 3.47 -9.46
N LEU A 93 -6.02 3.11 -8.17
CA LEU A 93 -6.78 1.96 -7.73
C LEU A 93 -8.27 2.13 -8.07
N PRO A 94 -9.01 1.05 -8.39
CA PRO A 94 -10.43 1.14 -8.75
C PRO A 94 -11.24 1.89 -7.69
N PRO A 95 -12.13 2.82 -8.06
CA PRO A 95 -12.98 3.52 -7.11
C PRO A 95 -13.91 2.53 -6.41
N PHE A 96 -14.20 2.77 -5.13
CA PHE A 96 -15.12 1.95 -4.36
C PHE A 96 -16.46 2.66 -4.22
N GLN A 97 -17.53 1.98 -4.64
CA GLN A 97 -18.91 2.45 -4.49
C GLN A 97 -19.73 1.33 -3.85
N ALA A 98 -20.34 1.63 -2.70
CA ALA A 98 -21.04 0.63 -1.89
C ALA A 98 -22.22 -0.03 -2.62
N GLY A 99 -23.01 0.76 -3.36
CA GLY A 99 -24.15 0.27 -4.16
C GLY A 99 -23.70 -0.71 -5.24
N GLU A 100 -22.77 -0.30 -6.10
CA GLU A 100 -22.17 -1.14 -7.15
C GLU A 100 -21.56 -2.42 -6.57
N PHE A 101 -20.83 -2.31 -5.47
CA PHE A 101 -20.25 -3.46 -4.78
C PHE A 101 -21.32 -4.46 -4.33
N LEU A 102 -22.39 -4.00 -3.67
CA LEU A 102 -23.46 -4.88 -3.20
C LEU A 102 -24.24 -5.50 -4.38
N SER A 103 -24.50 -4.74 -5.44
CA SER A 103 -25.17 -5.22 -6.65
C SER A 103 -24.35 -6.31 -7.36
N SER A 104 -23.05 -6.06 -7.55
CA SER A 104 -22.13 -7.04 -8.15
C SER A 104 -22.02 -8.30 -7.29
N LEU A 105 -21.96 -8.14 -5.97
CA LEU A 105 -21.88 -9.26 -5.04
C LEU A 105 -23.17 -10.09 -5.04
N ALA A 106 -24.34 -9.44 -5.08
CA ALA A 106 -25.64 -10.10 -5.21
C ALA A 106 -25.74 -10.92 -6.50
N ALA A 107 -25.31 -10.35 -7.64
CA ALA A 107 -25.31 -11.03 -8.93
C ALA A 107 -24.40 -12.27 -8.96
N ARG A 108 -23.24 -12.22 -8.30
CA ARG A 108 -22.32 -13.37 -8.18
C ARG A 108 -22.83 -14.43 -7.19
N GLY A 109 -23.66 -14.03 -6.25
CA GLY A 109 -24.15 -14.85 -5.16
C GLY A 109 -23.16 -15.00 -3.99
N PRO A 110 -23.57 -15.72 -2.91
CA PRO A 110 -22.81 -15.83 -1.66
C PRO A 110 -21.43 -16.51 -1.80
N GLY A 111 -21.21 -17.27 -2.87
CA GLY A 111 -20.02 -18.11 -3.01
C GLY A 111 -19.98 -19.26 -1.99
N LYS A 112 -18.95 -20.12 -2.09
CA LYS A 112 -18.87 -21.37 -1.30
C LYS A 112 -18.75 -21.13 0.21
N PHE A 113 -18.01 -20.10 0.61
CA PHE A 113 -17.77 -19.78 2.01
C PHE A 113 -19.06 -19.35 2.73
N LEU A 114 -19.73 -18.31 2.22
CA LEU A 114 -20.95 -17.79 2.86
C LEU A 114 -22.10 -18.80 2.77
N SER A 115 -22.20 -19.59 1.69
CA SER A 115 -23.23 -20.62 1.58
C SER A 115 -23.15 -21.67 2.69
N LYS A 116 -21.93 -22.01 3.16
CA LYS A 116 -21.72 -22.96 4.25
C LYS A 116 -21.87 -22.31 5.64
N ARG A 117 -21.54 -21.02 5.76
CA ARG A 117 -21.30 -20.33 7.05
C ARG A 117 -22.41 -19.37 7.48
N THR A 118 -23.15 -18.79 6.54
CA THR A 118 -24.16 -17.77 6.79
C THR A 118 -25.57 -18.27 6.47
N ARG A 119 -26.58 -17.66 7.09
CA ARG A 119 -27.99 -17.86 6.73
C ARG A 119 -28.33 -17.09 5.44
N SER A 120 -29.60 -17.08 5.03
CA SER A 120 -30.08 -16.42 3.81
C SER A 120 -29.81 -14.91 3.74
N ASN A 121 -29.50 -14.26 4.85
CA ASN A 121 -29.25 -12.81 4.95
C ASN A 121 -27.78 -12.39 4.80
N TRP A 122 -26.95 -13.19 4.13
CA TRP A 122 -25.51 -12.92 3.95
C TRP A 122 -25.21 -11.55 3.31
N LEU A 123 -26.09 -11.03 2.44
CA LEU A 123 -25.90 -9.71 1.81
C LEU A 123 -26.12 -8.56 2.81
N ASP A 124 -27.05 -8.74 3.75
CA ASP A 124 -27.30 -7.76 4.82
C ASP A 124 -26.10 -7.64 5.77
N LEU A 125 -25.32 -8.71 5.95
CA LEU A 125 -24.06 -8.67 6.69
C LEU A 125 -23.06 -7.69 6.05
N TYR A 126 -22.93 -7.69 4.72
CA TYR A 126 -22.09 -6.73 4.01
C TYR A 126 -22.63 -5.32 4.15
N ARG A 127 -23.95 -5.11 4.00
CA ARG A 127 -24.57 -3.79 4.16
C ARG A 127 -24.25 -3.18 5.53
N ARG A 128 -24.51 -3.93 6.61
CA ARG A 128 -24.20 -3.48 7.98
C ARG A 128 -22.71 -3.24 8.21
N PHE A 129 -21.85 -4.04 7.59
CA PHE A 129 -20.41 -3.83 7.69
C PHE A 129 -20.00 -2.52 7.02
N LEU A 130 -20.51 -2.21 5.83
CA LEU A 130 -20.23 -0.97 5.10
C LEU A 130 -20.71 0.28 5.86
N GLU A 131 -21.87 0.19 6.50
CA GLU A 131 -22.43 1.23 7.38
C GLU A 131 -21.71 1.31 8.74
N GLY A 132 -20.94 0.28 9.08
CA GLY A 132 -20.24 0.17 10.35
C GLY A 132 -19.09 1.18 10.47
N LYS A 133 -18.89 1.70 11.68
CA LYS A 133 -17.82 2.66 12.02
C LYS A 133 -16.40 2.16 11.71
N ASN A 134 -16.22 0.85 11.63
CA ASN A 134 -14.91 0.23 11.40
C ASN A 134 -14.54 0.10 9.92
N PHE A 135 -15.51 0.11 9.00
CA PHE A 135 -15.23 -0.18 7.60
C PHE A 135 -14.37 0.89 6.95
N MET A 136 -14.78 2.16 7.00
CA MET A 136 -14.06 3.21 6.29
C MET A 136 -12.61 3.38 6.77
N PRO A 137 -12.31 3.42 8.09
CA PRO A 137 -10.92 3.48 8.55
C PRO A 137 -10.08 2.28 8.12
N TRP A 138 -10.64 1.06 8.21
CA TRP A 138 -9.98 -0.16 7.75
C TRP A 138 -9.70 -0.13 6.24
N PHE A 139 -10.72 0.25 5.44
CA PHE A 139 -10.66 0.28 3.99
C PHE A 139 -9.61 1.28 3.52
N GLN A 140 -9.63 2.51 4.04
CA GLN A 140 -8.63 3.52 3.71
C GLN A 140 -7.21 3.11 4.11
N LYS A 141 -7.04 2.50 5.29
CA LYS A 141 -5.72 2.00 5.73
C LYS A 141 -5.17 0.95 4.75
N ARG A 142 -6.00 -0.03 4.38
CA ARG A 142 -5.63 -1.07 3.41
C ARG A 142 -5.37 -0.52 2.03
N ARG A 143 -6.18 0.45 1.58
CA ARG A 143 -6.00 1.12 0.28
C ARG A 143 -4.71 1.92 0.22
N ARG A 144 -4.38 2.70 1.25
CA ARG A 144 -3.10 3.42 1.34
C ARG A 144 -1.90 2.47 1.30
N ALA A 145 -1.99 1.32 1.97
CA ALA A 145 -0.94 0.30 1.91
C ALA A 145 -0.79 -0.28 0.50
N ALA A 146 -1.90 -0.54 -0.19
CA ALA A 146 -1.87 -0.99 -1.58
C ALA A 146 -1.30 0.06 -2.53
N GLU A 147 -1.61 1.35 -2.34
CA GLU A 147 -1.02 2.45 -3.12
C GLU A 147 0.48 2.60 -2.87
N GLN A 148 0.93 2.44 -1.63
CA GLN A 148 2.36 2.43 -1.29
C GLN A 148 3.08 1.25 -1.95
N GLU A 149 2.49 0.06 -1.88
CA GLU A 149 3.04 -1.13 -2.53
C GLU A 149 3.07 -0.97 -4.05
N GLN A 150 2.02 -0.39 -4.64
CA GLN A 150 2.00 -0.06 -6.07
C GLN A 150 3.14 0.89 -6.43
N ARG A 151 3.33 1.99 -5.68
CA ARG A 151 4.48 2.90 -5.91
C ARG A 151 5.81 2.18 -5.80
N ARG A 152 5.97 1.28 -4.82
CA ARG A 152 7.19 0.47 -4.66
C ARG A 152 7.45 -0.43 -5.86
N LEU A 153 6.43 -1.13 -6.35
CA LEU A 153 6.51 -2.01 -7.52
C LEU A 153 6.83 -1.24 -8.80
N TRP A 154 6.21 -0.08 -9.02
CA TRP A 154 6.48 0.78 -10.17
C TRP A 154 7.90 1.36 -10.14
N ARG A 155 8.37 1.80 -8.96
CA ARG A 155 9.77 2.20 -8.78
C ARG A 155 10.72 1.06 -9.11
N GLN A 156 10.46 -0.15 -8.61
CA GLN A 156 11.28 -1.32 -8.91
C GLN A 156 11.30 -1.63 -10.41
N ALA A 157 10.15 -1.57 -11.09
CA ALA A 157 10.06 -1.79 -12.53
C ALA A 157 10.91 -0.79 -13.33
N ARG A 158 10.91 0.50 -12.96
CA ARG A 158 11.79 1.52 -13.56
C ARG A 158 13.26 1.17 -13.35
N MET A 159 13.63 0.69 -12.17
CA MET A 159 15.00 0.30 -11.87
C MET A 159 15.48 -0.89 -12.70
N THR A 160 14.58 -1.80 -13.07
CA THR A 160 14.90 -2.96 -13.90
C THR A 160 14.74 -2.70 -15.40
N ALA A 161 14.07 -1.62 -15.80
CA ALA A 161 13.81 -1.32 -17.20
C ALA A 161 15.10 -0.99 -17.96
N ASP A 162 15.17 -1.47 -19.20
CA ASP A 162 16.16 -1.07 -20.20
C ASP A 162 15.55 0.04 -21.07
N ILE A 163 15.95 1.29 -20.78
CA ILE A 163 15.44 2.46 -21.47
C ILE A 163 15.76 2.44 -22.97
N LYS A 164 16.91 1.88 -23.39
CA LYS A 164 17.32 1.87 -24.81
C LYS A 164 16.41 0.96 -25.64
N LYS A 165 16.07 -0.20 -25.08
CA LYS A 165 15.13 -1.14 -25.71
C LYS A 165 13.70 -0.58 -25.76
N LEU A 166 13.33 0.26 -24.80
CA LEU A 166 12.01 0.87 -24.73
C LEU A 166 11.86 1.97 -25.77
N ILE A 167 12.79 2.93 -25.82
CA ILE A 167 12.71 4.09 -26.72
C ILE A 167 12.88 3.73 -28.19
N SER A 168 13.55 2.61 -28.53
CA SER A 168 13.72 2.19 -29.93
C SER A 168 12.41 1.81 -30.62
N LYS A 169 11.34 1.61 -29.87
CA LYS A 169 10.00 1.27 -30.37
C LYS A 169 9.01 2.43 -30.25
N MET A 170 9.44 3.56 -29.70
CA MET A 170 8.59 4.72 -29.40
C MET A 170 8.68 5.76 -30.52
N SER A 171 7.58 6.46 -30.75
CA SER A 171 7.56 7.69 -31.53
C SER A 171 8.26 8.84 -30.79
N GLU A 172 8.65 9.89 -31.52
CA GLU A 172 9.31 11.06 -30.92
C GLU A 172 8.48 11.69 -29.79
N VAL A 173 7.15 11.78 -29.96
CA VAL A 173 6.23 12.29 -28.94
C VAL A 173 6.29 11.44 -27.67
N GLU A 174 6.26 10.11 -27.81
CA GLU A 174 6.35 9.18 -26.67
C GLU A 174 7.73 9.22 -25.98
N ILE A 175 8.80 9.52 -26.73
CA ILE A 175 10.14 9.72 -26.18
C ILE A 175 10.18 11.02 -25.35
N VAL A 176 9.57 12.11 -25.82
CA VAL A 176 9.43 13.36 -25.07
C VAL A 176 8.58 13.17 -23.80
N ASP A 177 7.47 12.44 -23.90
CA ASP A 177 6.62 12.12 -22.74
C ASP A 177 7.38 11.26 -21.71
N SER A 178 8.18 10.32 -22.18
CA SER A 178 9.06 9.52 -21.32
C SER A 178 10.13 10.38 -20.65
N PHE A 179 10.73 11.34 -21.37
CA PHE A 179 11.67 12.30 -20.80
C PHE A 179 11.03 13.09 -19.65
N ASN A 180 9.86 13.69 -19.91
CA ASN A 180 9.12 14.47 -18.91
C ASN A 180 8.76 13.61 -17.69
N SER A 181 8.35 12.36 -17.91
CA SER A 181 7.98 11.45 -16.82
C SER A 181 9.19 11.03 -15.97
N ILE A 182 10.33 10.72 -16.60
CA ILE A 182 11.58 10.43 -15.89
C ILE A 182 12.05 11.64 -15.08
N GLU A 183 11.96 12.85 -15.64
CA GLU A 183 12.28 14.10 -14.95
C GLU A 183 11.43 14.27 -13.69
N GLN A 184 10.10 14.13 -13.79
CA GLN A 184 9.20 14.25 -12.64
C GLN A 184 9.56 13.26 -11.53
N HIS A 185 9.76 11.99 -11.88
CA HIS A 185 10.06 10.97 -10.89
C HIS A 185 11.46 11.11 -10.29
N LEU A 186 12.43 11.63 -11.05
CA LEU A 186 13.76 11.96 -10.52
C LEU A 186 13.65 13.07 -9.47
N LEU A 187 12.85 14.11 -9.72
CA LEU A 187 12.63 15.20 -8.77
C LEU A 187 11.93 14.70 -7.49
N GLU A 188 10.91 13.85 -7.62
CA GLU A 188 10.23 13.21 -6.48
C GLU A 188 11.19 12.38 -5.62
N GLU A 189 12.08 11.61 -6.25
CA GLU A 189 13.10 10.84 -5.54
C GLU A 189 14.13 11.74 -4.86
N MET A 190 14.63 12.78 -5.53
CA MET A 190 15.58 13.71 -4.94
C MET A 190 15.02 14.43 -3.70
N GLN A 191 13.74 14.78 -3.70
CA GLN A 191 13.07 15.35 -2.54
C GLN A 191 12.90 14.33 -1.40
N SER A 192 12.66 13.07 -1.75
CA SER A 192 12.52 11.97 -0.79
C SER A 192 13.86 11.46 -0.25
N ALA A 193 14.96 11.69 -0.98
CA ALA A 193 16.32 11.24 -0.64
C ALA A 193 16.88 11.90 0.61
N SER A 194 16.43 13.11 0.95
CA SER A 194 16.82 13.83 2.17
C SER A 194 16.45 13.07 3.46
N SER A 195 15.65 12.00 3.35
CA SER A 195 15.15 11.20 4.47
C SER A 195 15.58 9.73 4.45
N SER A 196 16.21 9.23 3.37
CA SER A 196 16.40 7.77 3.14
C SER A 196 17.56 7.44 2.19
N GLY A 197 18.50 6.60 2.64
CA GLY A 197 19.71 6.21 1.89
C GLY A 197 19.48 5.32 0.64
N GLY A 198 18.28 4.76 0.45
CA GLY A 198 17.94 3.95 -0.73
C GLY A 198 17.69 4.76 -2.01
N SER A 199 17.53 6.08 -1.90
CA SER A 199 17.15 6.94 -3.03
C SER A 199 18.33 7.27 -3.95
N ALA A 200 19.58 7.29 -3.47
CA ALA A 200 20.73 7.71 -4.27
C ALA A 200 21.02 6.80 -5.49
N ALA A 201 20.87 5.48 -5.36
CA ALA A 201 21.04 4.56 -6.49
C ALA A 201 19.93 4.74 -7.54
N THR A 202 18.70 4.96 -7.07
CA THR A 202 17.53 5.23 -7.90
C THR A 202 17.71 6.53 -8.70
N CYS A 203 18.11 7.61 -8.05
CA CYS A 203 18.42 8.89 -8.69
C CYS A 203 19.52 8.76 -9.74
N ARG A 204 20.61 8.04 -9.45
CA ARG A 204 21.70 7.83 -10.42
C ARG A 204 21.23 7.10 -11.67
N LYS A 205 20.46 6.03 -11.52
CA LYS A 205 19.91 5.31 -12.67
C LYS A 205 18.96 6.19 -13.47
N MET A 206 18.00 6.84 -12.82
CA MET A 206 17.01 7.68 -13.52
C MET A 206 17.66 8.86 -14.23
N LYS A 207 18.74 9.42 -13.67
CA LYS A 207 19.54 10.45 -14.36
C LYS A 207 20.25 9.88 -15.60
N ALA A 208 20.83 8.68 -15.53
CA ALA A 208 21.43 8.03 -16.68
C ALA A 208 20.39 7.68 -17.76
N ASP A 209 19.20 7.25 -17.36
CA ASP A 209 18.08 6.99 -18.27
C ASP A 209 17.62 8.30 -18.92
N LEU A 210 17.48 9.39 -18.15
CA LEU A 210 17.13 10.73 -18.66
C LEU A 210 18.14 11.24 -19.69
N GLN A 211 19.44 11.08 -19.42
CA GLN A 211 20.50 11.40 -20.38
C GLN A 211 20.38 10.54 -21.64
N THR A 212 20.11 9.25 -21.52
CA THR A 212 19.96 8.36 -22.67
C THR A 212 18.80 8.81 -23.57
N VAL A 213 17.66 9.16 -22.98
CA VAL A 213 16.50 9.70 -23.71
C VAL A 213 16.83 11.02 -24.39
N PHE A 214 17.52 11.93 -23.69
CA PHE A 214 17.93 13.23 -24.24
C PHE A 214 18.76 13.12 -25.52
N HIS A 215 19.74 12.21 -25.56
CA HIS A 215 20.63 12.06 -26.71
C HIS A 215 19.95 11.44 -27.94
N VAL A 216 18.81 10.77 -27.77
CA VAL A 216 18.02 10.19 -28.87
C VAL A 216 17.09 11.21 -29.52
N LEU A 217 16.70 12.25 -28.78
CA LEU A 217 15.83 13.31 -29.31
C LEU A 217 16.52 14.14 -30.40
N PRO A 218 15.77 14.69 -31.38
CA PRO A 218 16.29 15.65 -32.35
C PRO A 218 16.91 16.91 -31.72
N LYS A 219 17.84 17.55 -32.44
CA LYS A 219 18.65 18.67 -31.91
C LYS A 219 17.81 19.89 -31.52
N ASP A 220 16.77 20.18 -32.27
CA ASP A 220 15.77 21.22 -31.98
C ASP A 220 15.02 20.94 -30.68
N MET A 221 14.59 19.68 -30.46
CA MET A 221 13.97 19.28 -29.19
C MET A 221 14.97 19.35 -28.03
N GLN A 222 16.22 18.93 -28.22
CA GLN A 222 17.27 19.07 -27.21
C GLN A 222 17.47 20.53 -26.81
N GLN A 223 17.56 21.45 -27.77
CA GLN A 223 17.70 22.89 -27.51
C GLN A 223 16.50 23.43 -26.72
N LEU A 224 15.29 23.02 -27.07
CA LEU A 224 14.07 23.42 -26.36
C LEU A 224 14.03 22.90 -24.91
N LEU A 225 14.49 21.67 -24.67
CA LEU A 225 14.59 21.11 -23.32
C LEU A 225 15.68 21.81 -22.49
N LEU A 226 16.81 22.19 -23.09
CA LEU A 226 17.90 22.89 -22.44
C LEU A 226 17.62 24.37 -22.15
N ALA A 227 16.64 24.97 -22.82
CA ALA A 227 16.19 26.33 -22.52
C ALA A 227 15.71 26.47 -21.06
N ASN A 228 15.32 25.37 -20.41
CA ASN A 228 15.02 25.35 -18.99
C ASN A 228 16.29 25.06 -18.16
N PRO A 229 16.76 26.02 -17.32
CA PRO A 229 18.00 25.85 -16.56
C PRO A 229 17.94 24.70 -15.54
N LYS A 230 16.74 24.33 -15.07
CA LYS A 230 16.56 23.17 -14.18
C LYS A 230 16.80 21.85 -14.91
N ARG A 231 16.38 21.75 -16.17
CA ARG A 231 16.64 20.56 -17.02
C ARG A 231 18.11 20.43 -17.35
N ALA A 232 18.74 21.55 -17.71
CA ALA A 232 20.18 21.60 -17.97
C ALA A 232 20.98 21.15 -16.74
N SER A 233 20.63 21.60 -15.54
CA SER A 233 21.33 21.14 -14.32
C SER A 233 21.11 19.65 -14.06
N LEU A 234 19.91 19.09 -14.29
CA LEU A 234 19.67 17.65 -14.11
C LEU A 234 20.55 16.80 -15.06
N LEU A 235 20.67 17.23 -16.32
CA LEU A 235 21.46 16.54 -17.35
C LEU A 235 22.98 16.72 -17.16
N TYR A 236 23.43 17.90 -16.75
CA TYR A 236 24.85 18.27 -16.71
C TYR A 236 25.45 18.44 -15.31
N SER A 237 24.71 18.22 -14.21
CA SER A 237 25.31 18.23 -12.86
C SER A 237 26.31 17.09 -12.73
N ASN A 238 27.57 17.40 -12.99
CA ASN A 238 28.72 16.59 -12.64
C ASN A 238 28.91 16.71 -11.12
N PRO A 239 29.18 15.64 -10.36
CA PRO A 239 29.62 15.77 -8.97
C PRO A 239 31.01 16.44 -8.86
N ASP A 240 31.74 16.54 -9.96
CA ASP A 240 33.03 17.23 -10.04
C ASP A 240 32.90 18.52 -10.88
N SER A 241 32.46 19.59 -10.24
CA SER A 241 32.88 20.94 -10.66
C SER A 241 34.07 21.34 -9.78
N PRO A 242 35.29 21.50 -10.34
CA PRO A 242 36.40 22.06 -9.57
C PRO A 242 36.01 23.48 -9.16
N LYS A 243 36.14 23.77 -7.87
CA LYS A 243 36.11 25.13 -7.34
C LYS A 243 37.03 25.99 -8.19
N LEU A 244 36.45 26.89 -9.00
CA LEU A 244 37.24 27.93 -9.64
C LEU A 244 37.63 28.98 -8.59
N PRO A 245 38.86 29.50 -8.65
CA PRO A 245 39.56 30.12 -7.54
C PRO A 245 39.23 31.61 -7.39
N GLY A 246 39.17 32.04 -6.13
CA GLY A 246 39.68 33.28 -5.55
C GLY A 246 39.44 34.61 -6.28
N HIS A 247 38.81 35.56 -5.57
CA HIS A 247 39.45 36.75 -4.97
C HIS A 247 38.37 37.69 -4.37
N PRO A 248 38.72 38.64 -3.48
CA PRO A 248 39.15 38.44 -2.11
C PRO A 248 38.19 39.11 -1.11
N SER A 249 38.31 38.71 0.16
CA SER A 249 37.70 39.36 1.31
C SER A 249 38.11 40.83 1.40
N LEU A 250 37.13 41.73 1.52
CA LEU A 250 37.32 43.04 2.11
C LEU A 250 36.82 43.01 3.56
N GLN A 251 37.76 43.22 4.46
CA GLN A 251 37.55 43.53 5.87
C GLN A 251 36.59 44.70 6.06
N GLY A 252 35.64 44.53 6.97
CA GLY A 252 34.87 45.60 7.57
C GLY A 252 34.58 45.24 9.02
N SER A 253 35.50 45.65 9.91
CA SER A 253 35.38 45.57 11.36
C SER A 253 34.23 46.47 11.86
N ALA A 254 33.39 45.96 12.76
CA ALA A 254 32.88 46.74 13.89
C ALA A 254 32.32 45.79 14.95
N ALA A 255 32.98 45.78 16.10
CA ALA A 255 32.51 45.17 17.34
C ALA A 255 31.28 45.90 17.88
N SER A 256 30.40 45.19 18.58
CA SER A 256 29.86 45.67 19.86
C SER A 256 29.24 44.53 20.67
N GLU A 257 29.60 44.51 21.95
CA GLU A 257 29.27 43.56 23.01
C GLU A 257 27.82 43.58 23.50
N ALA A 258 27.49 42.49 24.22
CA ALA A 258 26.55 42.37 25.35
C ALA A 258 25.05 42.49 25.03
N LYS A 259 24.11 41.76 25.64
CA LYS A 259 24.07 41.20 27.00
C LYS A 259 22.96 40.15 27.09
N LEU A 260 23.14 39.27 28.08
CA LEU A 260 22.24 38.27 28.66
C LEU A 260 20.73 38.60 28.71
N LEU A 261 19.89 37.56 28.68
CA LEU A 261 18.88 37.14 29.69
C LEU A 261 17.89 36.16 29.02
N SER A 262 17.98 34.85 29.30
CA SER A 262 17.11 34.10 30.23
C SER A 262 15.59 34.26 29.99
N PHE A 263 14.88 33.16 29.71
CA PHE A 263 13.74 32.62 30.48
C PHE A 263 12.92 31.63 29.63
N LEU A 264 12.98 30.34 30.03
CA LEU A 264 11.87 29.37 29.94
C LEU A 264 10.82 29.71 31.05
N PRO A 265 9.69 28.99 31.19
CA PRO A 265 8.77 28.43 30.19
C PRO A 265 7.28 28.74 30.54
N LEU A 266 6.37 28.36 29.65
CA LEU A 266 5.08 27.73 29.96
C LEU A 266 4.76 26.73 28.85
#